data_AF-A0A8C1G3G1-F1
#
_entry.id   AF-A0A8C1G3G1-F1
#
_cell.length_a   1.000
_cell.length_b   1.000
_cell.length_c   1.000
_cell.angle_alpha   90.00
_cell.angle_beta   90.00
_cell.angle_gamma   90.00
#
_symmetry.space_group_name_H-M   'P 1'
#
loop_
_entity.id
_entity.type
_entity.pdbx_description
1 polymer ?
#
loop_
_entity_poly.entity_id
_entity_poly.type
_entity_poly.pdbx_seq_one_letter_code
_entity_poly.pdbx_strand_id
1 'polypeptide(L)'
;MPDKFESWEDFEDEHGKGRDNGYQSLHKVLEPFLLRRVKKDVEKSLPAKVEQILRVDMSAQQKQFYKWILTRNYKALSKGTRGSSSGFLNIVMELKKCCNHGFLIKQPEEVENEKTHEHLQSLVRGSGKLVLLDKLLTRLRERGNRVLIFSQMVRMLDILAEYLSLKRYPFQRLDGSIKGELRKQALDHFNAEGSEDFCFLLSTRAGGLGINLASADTVVIFDSDWNPQNDLQAQARAHRIGQKKQVNIYRLVTKGTVEEDIIERAKKKMVLDHLVIQRMDTTGRTVLDNSSGNSNSNPFGKEELTAILKFGAEDLFKEPEGEESEPQEMDIDEILRLAETRESDQGSSATDELLSQFKVANFTMDESTPDLEEKPIRDWDEIIPEEQRRKVEEEQKQKEMEDIYMLPRSRSKKRVRRCF
;
A
#
# COMPACT_ATOMS: atom_id res chain seq x y z
N MET A 1 -25.57 13.47 24.85
CA MET A 1 -26.71 14.06 25.59
C MET A 1 -26.44 13.82 27.06
N PRO A 2 -25.73 14.74 27.73
CA PRO A 2 -25.32 14.54 29.12
C PRO A 2 -26.52 14.32 30.04
N ASP A 3 -27.62 15.03 29.80
CA ASP A 3 -28.85 14.96 30.62
C ASP A 3 -29.78 13.78 30.29
N LYS A 4 -29.49 13.02 29.22
CA LYS A 4 -30.30 11.86 28.79
C LYS A 4 -29.58 10.54 29.04
N PHE A 5 -28.25 10.58 29.12
CA PHE A 5 -27.39 9.44 29.41
C PHE A 5 -26.38 9.90 30.47
N GLU A 6 -26.83 9.94 31.72
CA GLU A 6 -26.07 10.49 32.84
C GLU A 6 -25.05 9.50 33.41
N SER A 7 -25.39 8.20 33.43
CA SER A 7 -24.52 7.12 33.93
C SER A 7 -24.25 6.07 32.85
N TRP A 8 -23.00 5.58 32.82
CA TRP A 8 -22.62 4.46 31.95
C TRP A 8 -23.34 3.17 32.35
N GLU A 9 -23.56 2.95 33.65
CA GLU A 9 -24.20 1.74 34.18
C GLU A 9 -25.67 1.66 33.74
N ASP A 10 -26.42 2.78 33.86
CA ASP A 10 -27.82 2.86 33.41
C ASP A 10 -27.94 2.71 31.88
N PHE A 11 -26.97 3.26 31.13
CA PHE A 11 -26.92 3.12 29.68
C PHE A 11 -26.66 1.67 29.25
N GLU A 12 -25.75 0.97 29.94
CA GLU A 12 -25.43 -0.44 29.67
C GLU A 12 -26.59 -1.36 30.07
N ASP A 13 -27.33 -1.05 31.13
CA ASP A 13 -28.52 -1.82 31.53
C ASP A 13 -29.72 -1.61 30.58
N GLU A 14 -29.92 -0.39 30.08
CA GLU A 14 -31.01 -0.08 29.15
C GLU A 14 -30.74 -0.54 27.70
N HIS A 15 -29.49 -0.45 27.25
CA HIS A 15 -29.10 -0.63 25.85
C HIS A 15 -28.02 -1.72 25.62
N GLY A 16 -27.65 -2.49 26.64
CA GLY A 16 -26.63 -3.53 26.57
C GLY A 16 -27.06 -4.81 25.86
N LYS A 17 -26.09 -5.73 25.73
CA LYS A 17 -26.11 -6.95 24.89
C LYS A 17 -27.24 -7.96 25.20
N GLY A 18 -28.01 -7.77 26.27
CA GLY A 18 -29.03 -8.71 26.75
C GLY A 18 -30.46 -8.51 26.20
N ARG A 19 -30.76 -7.41 25.51
CA ARG A 19 -32.10 -7.14 24.94
C ARG A 19 -32.02 -7.01 23.42
N ASP A 20 -32.66 -7.92 22.69
CA ASP A 20 -32.67 -7.95 21.22
C ASP A 20 -33.18 -6.64 20.56
N ASN A 21 -33.89 -5.78 21.31
CA ASN A 21 -34.44 -4.51 20.82
C ASN A 21 -33.77 -3.24 21.39
N GLY A 22 -32.81 -3.36 22.33
CA GLY A 22 -32.19 -2.20 23.00
C GLY A 22 -31.43 -1.27 22.06
N TYR A 23 -30.92 -1.83 20.97
CA TYR A 23 -30.18 -1.06 19.97
C TYR A 23 -31.07 -0.39 18.92
N GLN A 24 -32.21 -0.99 18.58
CA GLN A 24 -33.18 -0.38 17.65
C GLN A 24 -33.85 0.85 18.29
N SER A 25 -34.10 0.82 19.59
CA SER A 25 -34.60 1.99 20.33
C SER A 25 -33.55 3.10 20.39
N LEU A 26 -32.28 2.76 20.62
CA LEU A 26 -31.17 3.72 20.59
C LEU A 26 -31.03 4.38 19.21
N HIS A 27 -31.15 3.60 18.13
CA HIS A 27 -31.09 4.14 16.77
C HIS A 27 -32.19 5.18 16.51
N LYS A 28 -33.44 4.92 16.93
CA LYS A 28 -34.55 5.91 16.82
C LYS A 28 -34.32 7.16 17.66
N VAL A 29 -33.67 7.02 18.82
CA VAL A 29 -33.33 8.17 19.68
C VAL A 29 -32.21 9.01 19.05
N LEU A 30 -31.27 8.40 18.33
CA LEU A 30 -30.15 9.06 17.67
C LEU A 30 -30.48 9.58 16.27
N GLU A 31 -31.47 8.99 15.58
CA GLU A 31 -31.94 9.37 14.24
C GLU A 31 -32.19 10.88 14.04
N PRO A 32 -32.89 11.60 14.94
CA PRO A 32 -33.08 13.04 14.77
C PRO A 32 -31.81 13.88 14.93
N PHE A 33 -30.73 13.30 15.47
CA PHE A 33 -29.45 13.98 15.72
C PHE A 33 -28.35 13.56 14.75
N LEU A 34 -28.52 12.45 14.03
CA LEU A 34 -27.52 11.88 13.12
C LEU A 34 -28.00 11.94 11.68
N LEU A 35 -27.44 12.87 10.92
CA LEU A 35 -27.65 12.94 9.48
C LEU A 35 -26.50 12.23 8.76
N ARG A 36 -26.75 11.02 8.28
CA ARG A 36 -25.83 10.28 7.41
C ARG A 36 -26.37 10.27 5.99
N ARG A 37 -25.50 10.54 5.01
CA ARG A 37 -25.84 10.49 3.58
C ARG A 37 -24.75 9.76 2.83
N VAL A 38 -25.09 8.83 1.95
CA VAL A 38 -24.12 8.22 1.04
C VAL A 38 -24.03 9.03 -0.26
N LYS A 39 -22.88 9.03 -0.92
CA LYS A 39 -22.64 9.83 -2.15
C LYS A 39 -23.69 9.55 -3.23
N LYS A 40 -24.14 8.30 -3.34
CA LYS A 40 -25.17 7.86 -4.30
C LYS A 40 -26.55 8.50 -4.05
N ASP A 41 -26.86 8.82 -2.80
CA ASP A 41 -28.17 9.40 -2.41
C ASP A 41 -28.21 10.91 -2.62
N VAL A 42 -27.05 11.57 -2.56
CA VAL A 42 -26.93 13.03 -2.64
C VAL A 42 -26.69 13.51 -4.07
N GLU A 43 -25.88 12.79 -4.84
CA GLU A 43 -25.44 13.25 -6.15
C GLU A 43 -25.52 12.13 -7.19
N LYS A 44 -26.64 12.10 -7.92
CA LYS A 44 -26.89 11.15 -9.02
C LYS A 44 -26.00 11.39 -10.25
N SER A 45 -25.32 12.54 -10.31
CA SER A 45 -24.47 12.97 -11.44
C SER A 45 -23.00 12.62 -11.26
N LEU A 46 -22.57 12.07 -10.11
CA LEU A 46 -21.17 11.72 -9.90
C LEU A 46 -20.82 10.46 -10.70
N PRO A 47 -19.84 10.51 -11.62
CA PRO A 47 -19.43 9.34 -12.39
C PRO A 47 -18.98 8.20 -11.49
N ALA A 48 -19.20 6.96 -11.95
CA ALA A 48 -18.68 5.78 -11.27
C ALA A 48 -17.14 5.83 -11.18
N LYS A 49 -16.59 5.16 -10.17
CA LYS A 49 -15.17 4.87 -10.09
C LYS A 49 -14.96 3.39 -10.38
N VAL A 50 -13.86 3.05 -11.04
CA VAL A 50 -13.45 1.66 -11.31
C VAL A 50 -12.09 1.45 -10.65
N GLU A 51 -11.95 0.45 -9.79
CA GLU A 51 -10.69 0.12 -9.14
C GLU A 51 -10.13 -1.19 -9.70
N GLN A 52 -8.96 -1.11 -10.34
CA GLN A 52 -8.26 -2.26 -10.93
C GLN A 52 -6.97 -2.51 -10.18
N ILE A 53 -6.76 -3.77 -9.76
CA ILE A 53 -5.54 -4.20 -9.07
C ILE A 53 -4.59 -4.79 -10.10
N LEU A 54 -3.54 -4.04 -10.43
CA LEU A 54 -2.52 -4.46 -11.38
C LEU A 54 -1.41 -5.19 -10.63
N ARG A 55 -1.37 -6.50 -10.84
CA ARG A 55 -0.38 -7.39 -10.27
C ARG A 55 0.87 -7.43 -11.16
N VAL A 56 2.02 -7.13 -10.58
CA VAL A 56 3.30 -6.96 -11.28
C VAL A 56 4.34 -7.91 -10.71
N ASP A 57 5.18 -8.44 -11.57
CA ASP A 57 6.26 -9.32 -11.16
C ASP A 57 7.52 -8.50 -10.79
N MET A 58 8.33 -8.99 -9.85
CA MET A 58 9.59 -8.33 -9.47
C MET A 58 10.60 -8.42 -10.60
N SER A 59 11.42 -7.37 -10.78
CA SER A 59 12.62 -7.46 -11.62
C SER A 59 13.66 -8.40 -10.99
N ALA A 60 14.60 -8.92 -11.78
CA ALA A 60 15.67 -9.79 -11.27
C ALA A 60 16.48 -9.10 -10.14
N GLN A 61 16.80 -7.82 -10.30
CA GLN A 61 17.46 -7.02 -9.26
C GLN A 61 16.63 -6.94 -7.97
N GLN A 62 15.30 -6.77 -8.09
CA GLN A 62 14.41 -6.77 -6.93
C GLN A 62 14.38 -8.15 -6.25
N LYS A 63 14.26 -9.25 -7.01
CA LYS A 63 14.30 -10.62 -6.47
C LYS A 63 15.59 -10.86 -5.67
N GLN A 64 16.73 -10.48 -6.23
CA GLN A 64 18.03 -10.61 -5.56
C GLN A 64 18.09 -9.81 -4.25
N PHE A 65 17.67 -8.53 -4.27
CA PHE A 65 17.64 -7.72 -3.04
C PHE A 65 16.65 -8.26 -2.01
N TYR A 66 15.51 -8.80 -2.45
CA TYR A 66 14.51 -9.40 -1.58
C TYR A 66 15.07 -10.64 -0.86
N LYS A 67 15.71 -11.55 -1.61
CA LYS A 67 16.42 -12.72 -1.04
C LYS A 67 17.50 -12.27 -0.06
N TRP A 68 18.27 -11.23 -0.38
CA TRP A 68 19.31 -10.69 0.49
C TRP A 68 18.76 -10.10 1.79
N ILE A 69 17.65 -9.34 1.75
CA ILE A 69 17.01 -8.78 2.95
C ILE A 69 16.52 -9.90 3.88
N LEU A 70 15.91 -10.95 3.33
CA LEU A 70 15.43 -12.09 4.12
C LEU A 70 16.58 -12.89 4.74
N THR A 71 17.60 -13.24 3.95
CA THR A 71 18.77 -14.01 4.42
C THR A 71 19.58 -13.24 5.46
N ARG A 72 19.82 -11.94 5.27
CA ARG A 72 20.55 -11.11 6.25
C ARG A 72 19.82 -11.00 7.58
N ASN A 73 18.49 -10.90 7.54
CA ASN A 73 17.66 -10.79 8.74
C ASN A 73 17.22 -12.16 9.29
N TYR A 74 17.79 -13.26 8.80
CA TYR A 74 17.44 -14.62 9.20
C TYR A 74 17.40 -14.82 10.71
N LYS A 75 18.43 -14.36 11.43
CA LYS A 75 18.54 -14.47 12.90
C LYS A 75 17.42 -13.73 13.66
N ALA A 76 16.82 -12.72 13.04
CA ALA A 76 15.68 -12.00 13.61
C ALA A 76 14.36 -12.69 13.25
N LEU A 77 14.25 -13.23 12.03
CA LEU A 77 13.10 -13.99 11.54
C LEU A 77 12.94 -15.33 12.26
N SER A 78 14.05 -16.06 12.49
CA SER A 78 14.07 -17.36 13.18
C SER A 78 13.70 -17.28 14.66
N LYS A 79 13.83 -16.10 15.27
CA LYS A 79 13.34 -15.86 16.65
C LYS A 79 11.81 -15.77 16.73
N GLY A 80 11.10 -15.66 15.60
CA GLY A 80 9.65 -15.69 15.51
C GLY A 80 8.97 -14.74 16.50
N THR A 81 7.90 -15.20 17.15
CA THR A 81 7.14 -14.46 18.17
C THR A 81 7.94 -14.07 19.41
N ARG A 82 9.11 -14.70 19.66
CA ARG A 82 10.04 -14.33 20.76
C ARG A 82 10.90 -13.10 20.42
N GLY A 83 10.88 -12.64 19.18
CA GLY A 83 11.57 -11.43 18.72
C GLY A 83 10.86 -10.12 19.08
N SER A 84 11.56 -9.01 18.85
CA SER A 84 11.00 -7.65 19.00
C SER A 84 10.09 -7.30 17.83
N SER A 85 8.87 -6.79 18.09
CA SER A 85 7.93 -6.31 17.05
C SER A 85 8.57 -5.26 16.14
N SER A 86 9.44 -4.42 16.70
CA SER A 86 10.12 -3.36 15.94
C SER A 86 11.08 -3.91 14.88
N GLY A 87 11.70 -5.08 15.13
CA GLY A 87 12.58 -5.73 14.16
C GLY A 87 11.81 -6.22 12.94
N PHE A 88 10.67 -6.89 13.15
CA PHE A 88 9.79 -7.35 12.07
C PHE A 88 9.25 -6.19 11.23
N LEU A 89 8.82 -5.10 11.87
CA LEU A 89 8.35 -3.92 11.15
C LEU A 89 9.44 -3.31 10.27
N ASN A 90 10.68 -3.26 10.76
CA ASN A 90 11.81 -2.79 9.95
C ASN A 90 12.04 -3.68 8.73
N ILE A 91 11.99 -5.00 8.89
CA ILE A 91 12.14 -5.96 7.79
C ILE A 91 11.01 -5.77 6.77
N VAL A 92 9.75 -5.71 7.20
CA VAL A 92 8.63 -5.47 6.27
C VAL A 92 8.79 -4.13 5.55
N MET A 93 9.25 -3.08 6.25
CA MET A 93 9.52 -1.79 5.62
C MET A 93 10.66 -1.85 4.59
N GLU A 94 11.69 -2.67 4.79
CA GLU A 94 12.75 -2.93 3.81
C GLU A 94 12.22 -3.73 2.60
N LEU A 95 11.40 -4.76 2.83
CA LEU A 95 10.76 -5.51 1.76
C LEU A 95 9.82 -4.63 0.92
N LYS A 96 9.04 -3.73 1.56
CA LYS A 96 8.22 -2.74 0.84
C LYS A 96 9.07 -1.79 0.00
N LYS A 97 10.25 -1.35 0.49
CA LYS A 97 11.18 -0.53 -0.31
C LYS A 97 11.65 -1.30 -1.54
N CYS A 98 12.00 -2.58 -1.37
CA CYS A 98 12.42 -3.47 -2.45
C CYS A 98 11.32 -3.67 -3.50
N CYS A 99 10.07 -3.89 -3.08
CA CYS A 99 8.91 -4.02 -3.97
C CYS A 99 8.66 -2.75 -4.79
N ASN A 100 8.94 -1.58 -4.20
CA ASN A 100 8.77 -0.29 -4.88
C ASN A 100 9.87 -0.04 -5.92
N HIS A 101 11.14 -0.06 -5.52
CA HIS A 101 12.26 0.19 -6.44
C HIS A 101 13.61 -0.26 -5.86
N GLY A 102 14.47 -0.87 -6.69
CA GLY A 102 15.82 -1.29 -6.28
C GLY A 102 16.68 -0.15 -5.73
N PHE A 103 16.59 1.04 -6.33
CA PHE A 103 17.34 2.24 -5.91
C PHE A 103 17.01 2.76 -4.49
N LEU A 104 15.88 2.32 -3.90
CA LEU A 104 15.57 2.64 -2.50
C LEU A 104 16.40 1.82 -1.50
N ILE A 105 16.99 0.70 -1.96
CA ILE A 105 17.82 -0.21 -1.17
C ILE A 105 19.30 0.13 -1.36
N LYS A 106 19.79 0.07 -2.61
CA LYS A 106 21.15 0.45 -2.98
C LYS A 106 21.05 1.61 -3.96
N GLN A 107 21.55 2.78 -3.57
CA GLN A 107 21.65 3.90 -4.52
C GLN A 107 22.60 3.50 -5.65
N PRO A 108 22.31 3.86 -6.91
CA PRO A 108 23.26 3.68 -7.98
C PRO A 108 24.56 4.38 -7.61
N GLU A 109 25.68 3.71 -7.85
CA GLU A 109 26.99 4.36 -7.75
C GLU A 109 26.99 5.48 -8.79
N GLU A 110 27.39 6.70 -8.40
CA GLU A 110 27.40 7.86 -9.29
C GLU A 110 28.41 7.62 -10.42
N VAL A 111 27.96 7.01 -11.51
CA VAL A 111 28.74 6.90 -12.74
C VAL A 111 28.56 8.22 -13.46
N GLU A 112 29.54 9.11 -13.33
CA GLU A 112 29.55 10.49 -13.88
C GLU A 112 29.34 10.59 -15.41
N ASN A 113 29.19 9.47 -16.13
CA ASN A 113 29.16 9.40 -17.61
C ASN A 113 28.06 8.51 -18.21
N GLU A 114 26.96 8.22 -17.50
CA GLU A 114 25.85 7.52 -18.14
C GLU A 114 25.06 8.44 -19.09
N LYS A 115 24.81 7.99 -20.32
CA LYS A 115 23.93 8.72 -21.24
C LYS A 115 22.53 8.76 -20.63
N THR A 116 21.84 9.89 -20.73
CA THR A 116 20.48 10.10 -20.18
C THR A 116 19.49 8.97 -20.54
N HIS A 117 19.64 8.38 -21.73
CA HIS A 117 18.80 7.27 -22.18
C HIS A 117 19.13 5.93 -21.51
N GLU A 118 20.41 5.65 -21.26
CA GLU A 118 20.86 4.43 -20.57
C GLU A 118 20.44 4.49 -19.09
N HIS A 119 20.57 5.66 -18.46
CA HIS A 119 20.08 5.90 -17.10
C HIS A 119 18.56 5.71 -16.97
N LEU A 120 17.77 6.25 -17.91
CA LEU A 120 16.31 6.07 -17.93
C LEU A 120 15.93 4.59 -18.07
N GLN A 121 16.63 3.83 -18.91
CA GLN A 121 16.38 2.38 -19.05
C GLN A 121 16.76 1.62 -17.79
N SER A 122 17.88 1.96 -17.15
CA SER A 122 18.31 1.39 -15.87
C SER A 122 17.29 1.66 -14.77
N LEU A 123 16.81 2.91 -14.67
CA LEU A 123 15.76 3.32 -13.75
C LEU A 123 14.49 2.48 -13.95
N VAL A 124 13.98 2.42 -15.18
CA VAL A 124 12.73 1.69 -15.48
C VAL A 124 12.89 0.19 -15.22
N ARG A 125 13.99 -0.44 -15.64
CA ARG A 125 14.24 -1.88 -15.42
C ARG A 125 14.53 -2.23 -13.96
N GLY A 126 14.95 -1.25 -13.15
CA GLY A 126 15.19 -1.40 -11.72
C GLY A 126 13.94 -1.66 -10.87
N SER A 127 12.73 -1.56 -11.45
CA SER A 127 11.48 -1.86 -10.77
C SER A 127 10.41 -2.40 -11.71
N GLY A 128 9.85 -3.57 -11.41
CA GLY A 128 8.71 -4.11 -12.15
C GLY A 128 7.52 -3.14 -12.18
N LYS A 129 7.22 -2.48 -11.05
CA LYS A 129 6.14 -1.47 -10.98
C LYS A 129 6.40 -0.29 -11.92
N LEU A 130 7.65 0.15 -12.04
CA LEU A 130 8.00 1.28 -12.89
C LEU A 130 7.94 0.90 -14.39
N VAL A 131 8.31 -0.34 -14.75
CA VAL A 131 8.09 -0.87 -16.11
C VAL A 131 6.61 -0.79 -16.50
N LEU A 132 5.72 -1.26 -15.62
CA LEU A 132 4.28 -1.18 -15.88
C LEU A 132 3.78 0.26 -15.92
N LEU A 133 4.27 1.11 -15.01
CA LEU A 133 3.89 2.52 -14.94
C LEU A 133 4.30 3.29 -16.20
N ASP A 134 5.50 3.04 -16.76
CA ASP A 134 5.96 3.69 -18.00
C ASP A 134 5.01 3.41 -19.17
N LYS A 135 4.71 2.13 -19.33
CA LYS A 135 3.76 1.58 -20.28
C LYS A 135 2.35 2.17 -20.10
N LEU A 136 1.85 2.24 -18.86
CA LEU A 136 0.55 2.80 -18.53
C LEU A 136 0.47 4.31 -18.79
N LEU A 137 1.46 5.08 -18.33
CA LEU A 137 1.50 6.54 -18.49
C LEU A 137 1.59 6.94 -19.96
N THR A 138 2.36 6.21 -20.78
CA THR A 138 2.45 6.46 -22.21
C THR A 138 1.07 6.39 -22.88
N ARG A 139 0.31 5.32 -22.60
CA ARG A 139 -1.07 5.16 -23.11
C ARG A 139 -2.05 6.20 -22.57
N LEU A 140 -1.96 6.54 -21.28
CA LEU A 140 -2.83 7.55 -20.67
C LEU A 140 -2.58 8.94 -21.25
N ARG A 141 -1.32 9.24 -21.60
CA ARG A 141 -0.95 10.50 -22.25
C ARG A 141 -1.49 10.60 -23.67
N GLU A 142 -1.41 9.52 -24.45
CA GLU A 142 -2.02 9.46 -25.80
C GLU A 142 -3.54 9.68 -25.77
N ARG A 143 -4.20 9.23 -24.70
CA ARG A 143 -5.64 9.44 -24.48
C ARG A 143 -6.00 10.82 -23.89
N GLY A 144 -5.02 11.63 -23.50
CA GLY A 144 -5.24 12.94 -22.88
C GLY A 144 -5.84 12.87 -21.47
N ASN A 145 -5.54 11.79 -20.74
CA ASN A 145 -5.95 11.64 -19.34
C ASN A 145 -5.00 12.39 -18.40
N ARG A 146 -5.46 12.74 -17.20
CA ARG A 146 -4.65 13.39 -16.15
C ARG A 146 -4.52 12.46 -14.95
N VAL A 147 -3.29 12.28 -14.47
CA VAL A 147 -2.96 11.18 -13.55
C VAL A 147 -2.48 11.71 -12.20
N LEU A 148 -3.11 11.25 -11.11
CA LEU A 148 -2.60 11.41 -9.76
C LEU A 148 -1.83 10.16 -9.36
N ILE A 149 -0.59 10.30 -8.88
CA ILE A 149 0.21 9.16 -8.43
C ILE A 149 0.46 9.32 -6.93
N PHE A 150 -0.08 8.38 -6.15
CA PHE A 150 0.10 8.33 -4.71
C PHE A 150 1.19 7.34 -4.32
N SER A 151 2.07 7.76 -3.42
CA SER A 151 3.04 6.87 -2.79
C SER A 151 3.21 7.15 -1.30
N GLN A 152 3.48 6.13 -0.50
CA GLN A 152 3.78 6.29 0.93
C GLN A 152 5.19 6.84 1.15
N MET A 153 6.14 6.45 0.30
CA MET A 153 7.55 6.79 0.46
C MET A 153 7.89 8.06 -0.31
N VAL A 154 8.25 9.13 0.40
CA VAL A 154 8.67 10.39 -0.23
C VAL A 154 9.89 10.18 -1.14
N ARG A 155 10.82 9.28 -0.77
CA ARG A 155 11.95 8.90 -1.63
C ARG A 155 11.55 8.22 -2.93
N MET A 156 10.40 7.54 -2.96
CA MET A 156 9.87 6.98 -4.21
C MET A 156 9.29 8.10 -5.09
N LEU A 157 8.72 9.15 -4.51
CA LEU A 157 8.30 10.34 -5.26
C LEU A 157 9.50 11.07 -5.89
N ASP A 158 10.67 11.06 -5.24
CA ASP A 158 11.91 11.58 -5.84
C ASP A 158 12.28 10.81 -7.12
N ILE A 159 12.27 9.47 -7.05
CA ILE A 159 12.53 8.58 -8.20
C ILE A 159 11.50 8.79 -9.31
N LEU A 160 10.21 8.91 -8.97
CA LEU A 160 9.15 9.17 -9.94
C LEU A 160 9.30 10.56 -10.58
N ALA A 161 9.70 11.58 -9.81
CA ALA A 161 9.95 12.92 -10.33
C ALA A 161 11.12 12.94 -11.33
N GLU A 162 12.19 12.21 -11.04
CA GLU A 162 13.31 12.03 -11.96
C GLU A 162 12.86 11.32 -13.25
N TYR A 163 12.14 10.21 -13.11
CA TYR A 163 11.56 9.46 -14.23
C TYR A 163 10.69 10.35 -15.14
N LEU A 164 9.76 11.12 -14.56
CA LEU A 164 8.88 12.03 -15.31
C LEU A 164 9.67 13.15 -16.00
N SER A 165 10.71 13.67 -15.35
CA SER A 165 11.60 14.69 -15.92
C SER A 165 12.36 14.17 -17.13
N LEU A 166 12.90 12.94 -17.04
CA LEU A 166 13.62 12.28 -18.13
C LEU A 166 12.70 12.00 -19.34
N LYS A 167 11.44 11.61 -19.09
CA LYS A 167 10.40 11.42 -20.12
C LYS A 167 9.76 12.72 -20.61
N ARG A 168 10.14 13.87 -20.02
CA ARG A 168 9.60 15.22 -20.31
C ARG A 168 8.08 15.32 -20.13
N TYR A 169 7.57 14.68 -19.08
CA TYR A 169 6.17 14.82 -18.69
C TYR A 169 6.04 15.96 -17.68
N PRO A 170 5.21 16.99 -17.94
CA PRO A 170 4.97 18.06 -16.97
C PRO A 170 4.24 17.50 -15.75
N PHE A 171 4.74 17.81 -14.56
CA PHE A 171 4.17 17.32 -13.32
C PHE A 171 4.30 18.31 -12.18
N GLN A 172 3.39 18.17 -11.21
CA GLN A 172 3.48 18.84 -9.91
C GLN A 172 3.73 17.81 -8.81
N ARG A 173 4.28 18.27 -7.68
CA ARG A 173 4.51 17.42 -6.51
C ARG A 173 3.96 18.09 -5.25
N LEU A 174 3.36 17.27 -4.40
CA LEU A 174 2.90 17.67 -3.07
C LEU A 174 3.24 16.60 -2.05
N ASP A 175 4.14 16.96 -1.14
CA ASP A 175 4.43 16.20 0.05
C ASP A 175 4.26 17.07 1.31
N GLY A 176 4.50 16.48 2.48
CA GLY A 176 4.34 17.17 3.77
C GLY A 176 5.36 18.27 4.04
N SER A 177 6.42 18.39 3.24
CA SER A 177 7.48 19.38 3.42
C SER A 177 7.18 20.72 2.73
N ILE A 178 6.26 20.73 1.74
CA ILE A 178 5.92 21.93 0.98
C ILE A 178 5.07 22.89 1.82
N LYS A 179 5.49 24.17 1.84
CA LYS A 179 4.76 25.27 2.50
C LYS A 179 3.35 25.45 1.93
N GLY A 180 2.42 25.90 2.78
CA GLY A 180 1.00 26.01 2.42
C GLY A 180 0.69 26.90 1.20
N GLU A 181 1.48 27.95 0.97
CA GLU A 181 1.31 28.84 -0.20
C GLU A 181 1.70 28.16 -1.51
N LEU A 182 2.90 27.56 -1.57
CA LEU A 182 3.37 26.77 -2.72
C LEU A 182 2.43 25.59 -3.00
N ARG A 183 1.87 24.98 -1.95
CA ARG A 183 0.85 23.94 -2.07
C ARG A 183 -0.38 24.44 -2.82
N LYS A 184 -0.92 25.61 -2.45
CA LYS A 184 -2.08 26.20 -3.14
C LYS A 184 -1.75 26.52 -4.59
N GLN A 185 -0.58 27.13 -4.84
CA GLN A 185 -0.14 27.43 -6.21
C GLN A 185 -0.05 26.17 -7.09
N ALA A 186 0.52 25.07 -6.58
CA ALA A 186 0.58 23.81 -7.31
C ALA A 186 -0.81 23.21 -7.58
N LEU A 187 -1.72 23.30 -6.59
CA LEU A 187 -3.11 22.83 -6.76
C LEU A 187 -3.88 23.68 -7.78
N ASP A 188 -3.73 24.99 -7.73
CA ASP A 188 -4.40 25.93 -8.62
C ASP A 188 -3.86 25.77 -10.04
N HIS A 189 -2.54 25.61 -10.22
CA HIS A 189 -1.91 25.36 -11.52
C HIS A 189 -2.40 24.06 -12.16
N PHE A 190 -2.54 22.98 -11.37
CA PHE A 190 -3.05 21.70 -11.88
C PHE A 190 -4.56 21.71 -12.20
N ASN A 191 -5.35 22.46 -11.42
CA ASN A 191 -6.79 22.60 -11.62
C ASN A 191 -7.17 23.68 -12.65
N ALA A 192 -6.22 24.53 -13.07
CA ALA A 192 -6.44 25.57 -14.05
C ALA A 192 -6.98 25.01 -15.37
N GLU A 193 -7.86 25.77 -16.01
CA GLU A 193 -8.37 25.44 -17.34
C GLU A 193 -7.23 25.47 -18.36
N GLY A 194 -7.03 24.37 -19.09
CA GLY A 194 -5.94 24.25 -20.06
C GLY A 194 -4.54 24.02 -19.45
N SER A 195 -4.46 23.62 -18.17
CA SER A 195 -3.18 23.25 -17.56
C SER A 195 -2.45 22.18 -18.38
N GLU A 196 -1.15 22.40 -18.61
CA GLU A 196 -0.28 21.45 -19.32
C GLU A 196 0.14 20.27 -18.45
N ASP A 197 -0.09 20.33 -17.13
CA ASP A 197 0.33 19.29 -16.19
C ASP A 197 -0.37 17.95 -16.48
N PHE A 198 0.44 16.93 -16.74
CA PHE A 198 -0.04 15.58 -17.01
C PHE A 198 -0.14 14.76 -15.72
N CYS A 199 0.85 14.88 -14.83
CA CYS A 199 0.93 14.10 -13.60
C CYS A 199 0.95 14.98 -12.34
N PHE A 200 0.36 14.47 -11.26
CA PHE A 200 0.51 15.06 -9.93
C PHE A 200 1.00 13.98 -8.96
N LEU A 201 2.22 14.15 -8.45
CA LEU A 201 2.84 13.28 -7.45
C LEU A 201 2.41 13.69 -6.04
N LEU A 202 1.80 12.75 -5.30
CA LEU A 202 1.26 12.99 -3.97
C LEU A 202 1.78 11.96 -2.99
N SER A 203 2.16 12.41 -1.79
CA SER A 203 2.31 11.44 -0.70
C SER A 203 0.93 11.06 -0.16
N THR A 204 0.69 9.78 0.14
CA THR A 204 -0.63 9.32 0.61
C THR A 204 -1.06 10.05 1.88
N ARG A 205 -0.10 10.35 2.77
CA ARG A 205 -0.35 11.17 3.98
C ARG A 205 -0.73 12.61 3.67
N ALA A 206 -0.08 13.25 2.68
CA ALA A 206 -0.44 14.61 2.30
C ALA A 206 -1.80 14.66 1.56
N GLY A 207 -2.19 13.56 0.90
CA GLY A 207 -3.53 13.36 0.37
C GLY A 207 -4.63 13.35 1.44
N GLY A 208 -4.29 13.05 2.70
CA GLY A 208 -5.22 13.08 3.84
C GLY A 208 -5.66 14.48 4.27
N LEU A 209 -5.06 15.54 3.73
CA LEU A 209 -5.28 16.94 4.15
C LEU A 209 -6.52 17.61 3.54
N GLY A 210 -7.44 16.85 2.92
CA GLY A 210 -8.71 17.42 2.45
C GLY A 210 -8.66 18.16 1.11
N ILE A 211 -7.59 18.01 0.32
CA ILE A 211 -7.40 18.69 -0.98
C ILE A 211 -8.46 18.29 -2.03
N ASN A 212 -8.62 19.11 -3.08
CA ASN A 212 -9.54 18.88 -4.19
C ASN A 212 -8.77 18.85 -5.52
N LEU A 213 -8.79 17.69 -6.19
CA LEU A 213 -8.09 17.44 -7.45
C LEU A 213 -9.06 16.79 -8.45
N ALA A 214 -10.26 17.37 -8.57
CA ALA A 214 -11.33 16.89 -9.46
C ALA A 214 -10.99 17.00 -10.95
N SER A 215 -9.88 17.67 -11.30
CA SER A 215 -9.41 17.83 -12.67
C SER A 215 -8.80 16.53 -13.23
N ALA A 216 -8.27 15.65 -12.37
CA ALA A 216 -7.70 14.37 -12.75
C ALA A 216 -8.77 13.27 -12.87
N ASP A 217 -8.66 12.43 -13.89
CA ASP A 217 -9.57 11.29 -14.15
C ASP A 217 -8.94 9.94 -13.82
N THR A 218 -7.62 9.90 -13.61
CA THR A 218 -6.91 8.66 -13.28
C THR A 218 -6.15 8.79 -11.97
N VAL A 219 -6.25 7.77 -11.11
CA VAL A 219 -5.52 7.67 -9.85
C VAL A 219 -4.67 6.40 -9.89
N VAL A 220 -3.38 6.52 -9.62
CA VAL A 220 -2.45 5.40 -9.47
C VAL A 220 -2.01 5.34 -8.02
N ILE A 221 -2.26 4.22 -7.35
CA ILE A 221 -1.72 3.93 -6.02
C ILE A 221 -0.49 3.05 -6.23
N PHE A 222 0.70 3.64 -6.10
CA PHE A 222 1.96 2.98 -6.37
C PHE A 222 2.32 1.96 -5.26
N ASP A 223 2.07 2.34 -4.01
CA ASP A 223 2.17 1.48 -2.85
C ASP A 223 1.04 1.74 -1.86
N SER A 224 0.43 0.64 -1.39
CA SER A 224 -0.75 0.69 -0.53
C SER A 224 -0.37 0.95 0.93
N ASP A 225 -1.22 1.72 1.61
CA ASP A 225 -1.13 1.84 3.07
C ASP A 225 -1.54 0.51 3.73
N TRP A 226 -1.07 0.34 4.96
CA TRP A 226 -1.54 -0.68 5.87
C TRP A 226 -3.00 -0.46 6.26
N ASN A 227 -3.41 0.81 6.39
CA ASN A 227 -4.80 1.19 6.61
C ASN A 227 -5.49 1.53 5.27
N PRO A 228 -6.43 0.70 4.79
CA PRO A 228 -7.13 0.95 3.53
C PRO A 228 -7.93 2.27 3.50
N GLN A 229 -8.31 2.81 4.67
CA GLN A 229 -9.01 4.09 4.74
C GLN A 229 -8.16 5.26 4.22
N ASN A 230 -6.83 5.22 4.43
CA ASN A 230 -5.92 6.24 3.91
C ASN A 230 -5.92 6.26 2.37
N ASP A 231 -5.93 5.08 1.76
CA ASP A 231 -5.98 4.93 0.31
C ASP A 231 -7.35 5.35 -0.24
N LEU A 232 -8.45 4.99 0.44
CA LEU A 232 -9.80 5.45 0.07
C LEU A 232 -9.91 6.98 0.14
N GLN A 233 -9.26 7.60 1.13
CA GLN A 233 -9.20 9.05 1.26
C GLN A 233 -8.38 9.68 0.11
N ALA A 234 -7.32 9.03 -0.34
CA ALA A 234 -6.53 9.44 -1.51
C ALA A 234 -7.35 9.34 -2.81
N GLN A 235 -8.07 8.23 -3.03
CA GLN A 235 -9.00 8.07 -4.16
C GLN A 235 -10.07 9.17 -4.18
N ALA A 236 -10.60 9.52 -3.00
CA ALA A 236 -11.60 10.57 -2.83
C ALA A 236 -11.09 11.99 -3.12
N ARG A 237 -9.79 12.19 -3.42
CA ARG A 237 -9.25 13.47 -3.91
C ARG A 237 -9.67 13.77 -5.35
N ALA A 238 -9.73 12.73 -6.19
CA ALA A 238 -10.21 12.80 -7.57
C ALA A 238 -11.69 12.41 -7.69
N HIS A 239 -12.15 11.41 -6.93
CA HIS A 239 -13.56 11.01 -6.86
C HIS A 239 -14.35 11.89 -5.87
N ARG A 240 -14.49 13.16 -6.22
CA ARG A 240 -15.16 14.19 -5.43
C ARG A 240 -16.14 14.99 -6.28
N ILE A 241 -17.07 15.67 -5.60
CA ILE A 241 -17.99 16.64 -6.19
C ILE A 241 -17.18 17.62 -7.05
N GLY A 242 -17.57 17.76 -8.31
CA GLY A 242 -16.86 18.53 -9.34
C GLY A 242 -16.17 17.68 -10.41
N GLN A 243 -16.03 16.36 -10.18
CA GLN A 243 -15.55 15.43 -11.20
C GLN A 243 -16.59 15.25 -12.32
N LYS A 244 -16.14 15.38 -13.57
CA LYS A 244 -17.00 15.24 -14.77
C LYS A 244 -16.73 13.94 -15.54
N LYS A 245 -15.55 13.34 -15.37
CA LYS A 245 -15.14 12.10 -16.06
C LYS A 245 -15.22 10.89 -15.12
N GLN A 246 -15.33 9.70 -15.70
CA GLN A 246 -15.18 8.45 -14.97
C GLN A 246 -13.79 8.36 -14.35
N VAL A 247 -13.71 7.98 -13.07
CA VAL A 247 -12.42 7.90 -12.35
C VAL A 247 -11.88 6.48 -12.40
N ASN A 248 -10.73 6.29 -13.04
CA ASN A 248 -10.04 5.00 -13.08
C ASN A 248 -8.98 4.96 -11.98
N ILE A 249 -8.99 3.93 -11.15
CA ILE A 249 -8.07 3.74 -10.03
C ILE A 249 -7.23 2.49 -10.32
N TYR A 250 -5.93 2.66 -10.50
CA TYR A 250 -4.99 1.58 -10.68
C TYR A 250 -4.17 1.38 -9.40
N ARG A 251 -4.33 0.23 -8.75
CA ARG A 251 -3.53 -0.15 -7.59
C ARG A 251 -2.44 -1.11 -8.02
N LEU A 252 -1.18 -0.70 -7.89
CA LEU A 252 -0.04 -1.54 -8.22
C LEU A 252 0.31 -2.46 -7.04
N VAL A 253 0.51 -3.75 -7.33
CA VAL A 253 0.81 -4.77 -6.33
C VAL A 253 1.86 -5.71 -6.86
N THR A 254 2.92 -5.94 -6.10
CA THR A 254 3.93 -6.92 -6.49
C THR A 254 3.50 -8.34 -6.10
N LYS A 255 3.39 -9.25 -7.08
CA LYS A 255 2.97 -10.66 -6.87
C LYS A 255 3.96 -11.43 -6.01
N GLY A 256 3.46 -12.35 -5.18
CA GLY A 256 4.31 -13.24 -4.38
C GLY A 256 5.16 -12.50 -3.34
N THR A 257 4.72 -11.31 -2.92
CA THR A 257 5.42 -10.51 -1.91
C THR A 257 4.51 -10.17 -0.73
N VAL A 258 5.11 -9.64 0.34
CA VAL A 258 4.37 -9.05 1.47
C VAL A 258 3.29 -8.05 1.06
N GLU A 259 3.37 -7.39 -0.10
CA GLU A 259 2.33 -6.42 -0.51
C GLU A 259 1.00 -7.08 -0.84
N GLU A 260 1.02 -8.29 -1.42
CA GLU A 260 -0.21 -9.02 -1.80
C GLU A 260 -0.99 -9.43 -0.55
N ASP A 261 -0.33 -10.02 0.45
CA ASP A 261 -0.96 -10.40 1.72
C ASP A 261 -1.44 -9.17 2.52
N ILE A 262 -0.68 -8.06 2.49
CA ILE A 262 -1.14 -6.79 3.11
C ILE A 262 -2.45 -6.32 2.49
N ILE A 263 -2.60 -6.41 1.16
CA ILE A 263 -3.81 -5.97 0.46
C ILE A 263 -4.97 -6.91 0.71
N GLU A 264 -4.76 -8.23 0.69
CA GLU A 264 -5.80 -9.20 1.02
C GLU A 264 -6.33 -9.00 2.45
N ARG A 265 -5.44 -8.76 3.41
CA ARG A 265 -5.81 -8.45 4.80
C ARG A 265 -6.51 -7.11 4.92
N ALA A 266 -6.03 -6.08 4.22
CA ALA A 266 -6.68 -4.78 4.19
C ALA A 266 -8.11 -4.90 3.65
N LYS A 267 -8.32 -5.67 2.58
CA LYS A 267 -9.66 -5.98 2.05
C LYS A 267 -10.54 -6.71 3.06
N LYS A 268 -10.03 -7.74 3.73
CA LYS A 268 -10.75 -8.44 4.82
C LYS A 268 -11.16 -7.46 5.92
N LYS A 269 -10.25 -6.57 6.35
CA LYS A 269 -10.54 -5.51 7.34
C LYS A 269 -11.61 -4.54 6.84
N MET A 270 -11.58 -4.11 5.57
CA MET A 270 -12.61 -3.23 4.99
C MET A 270 -14.00 -3.89 4.97
N VAL A 271 -14.06 -5.18 4.65
CA VAL A 271 -15.34 -5.89 4.55
C VAL A 271 -15.93 -6.13 5.93
N LEU A 272 -15.09 -6.47 6.92
CA LEU A 272 -15.50 -6.51 8.32
C LEU A 272 -16.03 -5.16 8.79
N ASP A 273 -15.33 -4.06 8.48
CA ASP A 273 -15.78 -2.70 8.81
C ASP A 273 -17.16 -2.42 8.19
N HIS A 274 -17.34 -2.76 6.90
CA HIS A 274 -18.63 -2.60 6.22
C HIS A 274 -19.73 -3.48 6.81
N LEU A 275 -19.44 -4.75 7.13
CA LEU A 275 -20.39 -5.68 7.77
C LEU A 275 -20.79 -5.20 9.17
N VAL A 276 -19.85 -4.71 9.96
CA VAL A 276 -20.11 -4.16 11.30
C VAL A 276 -20.97 -2.91 11.19
N ILE A 277 -20.62 -1.99 10.28
CA ILE A 277 -21.38 -0.76 10.04
C ILE A 277 -22.79 -1.06 9.50
N GLN A 278 -22.94 -2.02 8.57
CA GLN A 278 -24.26 -2.42 8.05
C GLN A 278 -25.09 -3.16 9.10
N ARG A 279 -24.48 -3.98 9.95
CA ARG A 279 -25.17 -4.60 11.10
C ARG A 279 -25.60 -3.56 12.13
N MET A 280 -24.83 -2.47 12.29
CA MET A 280 -25.25 -1.30 13.07
C MET A 280 -26.48 -0.62 12.45
N ASP A 281 -26.53 -0.45 11.12
CA ASP A 281 -27.65 0.20 10.42
C ASP A 281 -28.92 -0.68 10.31
N THR A 282 -28.82 -2.01 10.44
CA THR A 282 -29.97 -2.93 10.20
C THR A 282 -30.35 -3.82 11.38
N THR A 283 -29.49 -4.02 12.38
CA THR A 283 -29.78 -4.91 13.52
C THR A 283 -29.38 -4.34 14.87
N GLY A 284 -28.74 -3.16 14.92
CA GLY A 284 -28.38 -2.49 16.14
C GLY A 284 -27.33 -3.22 17.02
N ARG A 285 -27.08 -4.53 16.86
CA ARG A 285 -26.04 -5.25 17.62
C ARG A 285 -24.66 -4.64 17.37
N THR A 286 -24.20 -3.82 18.30
CA THR A 286 -22.80 -3.40 18.35
C THR A 286 -22.01 -4.60 18.87
N VAL A 287 -21.25 -5.25 17.97
CA VAL A 287 -20.15 -6.12 18.41
C VAL A 287 -19.00 -5.18 18.82
N LEU A 288 -19.18 -4.51 19.96
CA LEU A 288 -18.06 -4.00 20.74
C LEU A 288 -17.39 -5.24 21.35
N ASP A 289 -16.48 -5.83 20.57
CA ASP A 289 -15.40 -6.58 21.17
C ASP A 289 -14.36 -5.54 21.63
N ASN A 290 -14.21 -5.45 22.95
CA ASN A 290 -13.33 -4.51 23.64
C ASN A 290 -11.86 -4.98 23.51
N SER A 291 -11.37 -5.07 22.27
CA SER A 291 -9.97 -5.33 21.96
C SER A 291 -9.28 -4.10 21.32
N SER A 292 -10.00 -2.99 21.11
CA SER A 292 -9.45 -1.70 20.68
C SER A 292 -8.95 -0.82 21.85
N GLY A 293 -8.40 -1.46 22.88
CA GLY A 293 -7.60 -0.82 23.92
C GLY A 293 -6.11 -0.96 23.59
N ASN A 294 -5.65 -0.32 22.52
CA ASN A 294 -4.25 0.09 22.41
C ASN A 294 -4.06 1.08 21.27
N SER A 295 -3.74 2.32 21.65
CA SER A 295 -3.11 3.35 20.83
C SER A 295 -1.67 2.98 20.45
N ASN A 296 -1.43 1.74 20.05
CA ASN A 296 -0.16 1.35 19.47
C ASN A 296 -0.19 1.66 17.98
N SER A 297 0.82 2.38 17.51
CA SER A 297 1.06 2.78 16.12
C SER A 297 1.25 1.61 15.13
N ASN A 298 0.92 0.38 15.52
CA ASN A 298 1.20 -0.85 14.79
C ASN A 298 -0.11 -1.53 14.37
N PRO A 299 -0.48 -1.49 13.08
CA PRO A 299 -1.74 -2.03 12.58
C PRO A 299 -1.81 -3.57 12.47
N PHE A 300 -0.76 -4.30 12.87
CA PHE A 300 -0.63 -5.77 12.73
C PHE A 300 -0.10 -6.42 14.01
N GLY A 301 -0.64 -7.59 14.35
CA GLY A 301 -0.12 -8.45 15.42
C GLY A 301 1.23 -9.08 15.07
N LYS A 302 2.02 -9.51 16.06
CA LYS A 302 3.32 -10.17 15.80
C LYS A 302 3.20 -11.46 15.00
N GLU A 303 2.20 -12.28 15.32
CA GLU A 303 1.87 -13.52 14.61
C GLU A 303 1.47 -13.22 13.17
N GLU A 304 0.68 -12.16 13.00
CA GLU A 304 0.24 -11.65 11.70
C GLU A 304 1.42 -11.27 10.81
N LEU A 305 2.36 -10.47 11.34
CA LEU A 305 3.58 -10.06 10.65
C LEU A 305 4.46 -11.26 10.27
N THR A 306 4.53 -12.28 11.14
CA THR A 306 5.32 -13.48 10.87
C THR A 306 4.72 -14.29 9.72
N ALA A 307 3.39 -14.45 9.68
CA ALA A 307 2.69 -15.13 8.59
C ALA A 307 2.89 -14.41 7.25
N ILE A 308 2.75 -13.07 7.23
CA ILE A 308 2.97 -12.25 6.03
C ILE A 308 4.38 -12.47 5.45
N LEU A 309 5.38 -12.51 6.32
CA LEU A 309 6.77 -12.69 5.91
C LEU A 309 7.05 -14.11 5.40
N LYS A 310 6.44 -15.14 5.98
CA LYS A 310 6.60 -16.53 5.53
C LYS A 310 6.00 -16.76 4.14
N PHE A 311 4.82 -16.19 3.87
CA PHE A 311 4.15 -16.30 2.57
C PHE A 311 5.01 -15.78 1.42
N GLY A 312 5.56 -14.55 1.55
CA GLY A 312 6.40 -13.96 0.51
C GLY A 312 7.76 -14.65 0.34
N ALA A 313 8.26 -15.34 1.37
CA ALA A 313 9.52 -16.06 1.30
C ALA A 313 9.37 -17.42 0.60
N GLU A 314 8.28 -18.14 0.82
CA GLU A 314 8.08 -19.50 0.29
C GLU A 314 8.14 -19.54 -1.24
N ASP A 315 7.44 -18.63 -1.92
CA ASP A 315 7.39 -18.61 -3.39
C ASP A 315 8.70 -18.11 -4.01
N LEU A 316 9.44 -17.26 -3.31
CA LEU A 316 10.71 -16.71 -3.79
C LEU A 316 11.87 -17.73 -3.76
N PHE A 317 11.87 -18.66 -2.79
CA PHE A 317 12.91 -19.69 -2.64
C PHE A 317 12.58 -21.01 -3.36
N LYS A 318 11.38 -21.16 -3.92
CA LYS A 318 11.04 -22.28 -4.83
C LYS A 318 11.70 -22.14 -6.21
N GLU A 319 11.96 -20.92 -6.66
CA GLU A 319 12.63 -20.67 -7.94
C GLU A 319 14.15 -20.91 -7.82
N PRO A 320 14.76 -21.79 -8.65
CA PRO A 320 16.18 -22.10 -8.57
C PRO A 320 17.06 -20.87 -8.88
N GLU A 321 18.17 -20.72 -8.14
CA GLU A 321 19.18 -19.68 -8.41
C GLU A 321 19.71 -19.82 -9.85
N GLY A 322 19.42 -18.84 -10.72
CA GLY A 322 19.90 -18.80 -12.10
C GLY A 322 18.80 -18.78 -13.18
N GLU A 323 17.56 -19.11 -12.83
CA GLU A 323 16.37 -18.96 -13.69
C GLU A 323 15.55 -17.71 -13.30
N GLU A 324 16.22 -16.65 -12.86
CA GLU A 324 15.58 -15.34 -12.69
C GLU A 324 15.33 -14.75 -14.09
N SER A 325 14.32 -15.27 -14.79
CA SER A 325 13.89 -14.76 -16.08
C SER A 325 13.60 -13.27 -15.93
N GLU A 326 14.17 -12.42 -16.79
CA GLU A 326 13.70 -11.05 -16.93
C GLU A 326 12.18 -11.10 -17.09
N PRO A 327 11.42 -10.22 -16.41
CA PRO A 327 9.98 -10.20 -16.56
C PRO A 327 9.68 -10.12 -18.05
N GLN A 328 9.02 -11.16 -18.58
CA GLN A 328 8.63 -11.23 -19.99
C GLN A 328 7.95 -9.91 -20.36
N GLU A 329 8.18 -9.40 -21.57
CA GLU A 329 7.61 -8.13 -22.02
C GLU A 329 6.10 -8.13 -21.79
N MET A 330 5.66 -7.55 -20.67
CA MET A 330 4.28 -7.74 -20.27
C MET A 330 3.40 -6.89 -21.20
N ASP A 331 2.46 -7.53 -21.91
CA ASP A 331 1.47 -6.79 -22.68
C ASP A 331 0.49 -6.14 -21.70
N ILE A 332 0.35 -4.83 -21.79
CA ILE A 332 -0.50 -4.04 -20.91
C ILE A 332 -1.96 -4.45 -21.12
N ASP A 333 -2.34 -4.80 -22.34
CA ASP A 333 -3.71 -5.22 -22.64
C ASP A 333 -4.03 -6.56 -21.97
N GLU A 334 -3.06 -7.47 -21.88
CA GLU A 334 -3.21 -8.72 -21.14
C GLU A 334 -3.30 -8.47 -19.64
N ILE A 335 -2.44 -7.63 -19.07
CA ILE A 335 -2.50 -7.27 -17.64
C ILE A 335 -3.84 -6.60 -17.31
N LEU A 336 -4.30 -5.65 -18.13
CA LEU A 336 -5.57 -4.95 -17.91
C LEU A 336 -6.74 -5.93 -18.03
N ARG A 337 -6.74 -6.84 -19.01
CA ARG A 337 -7.76 -7.90 -19.12
C ARG A 337 -7.73 -8.85 -17.93
N LEU A 338 -6.56 -9.27 -17.46
CA LEU A 338 -6.39 -10.12 -16.28
C LEU A 338 -6.82 -9.41 -14.99
N ALA A 339 -6.65 -8.08 -14.94
CA ALA A 339 -7.19 -7.25 -13.87
C ALA A 339 -8.73 -7.18 -13.93
N GLU A 340 -9.33 -7.19 -15.13
CA GLU A 340 -10.78 -7.20 -15.37
C GLU A 340 -11.45 -8.57 -15.17
N THR A 341 -10.74 -9.68 -15.40
CA THR A 341 -11.35 -11.04 -15.36
C THR A 341 -11.67 -11.54 -13.95
N ARG A 342 -11.31 -10.79 -12.90
CA ARG A 342 -11.75 -11.07 -11.52
C ARG A 342 -12.96 -10.25 -11.07
N GLU A 343 -13.52 -9.37 -11.91
CA GLU A 343 -14.61 -8.45 -11.53
C GLU A 343 -15.79 -8.36 -12.52
N SER A 344 -15.88 -9.21 -13.54
CA SER A 344 -17.02 -9.18 -14.47
C SER A 344 -17.91 -10.41 -14.34
N ASP A 345 -18.90 -10.32 -13.46
CA ASP A 345 -20.23 -10.82 -13.82
C ASP A 345 -21.32 -9.86 -13.35
N GLN A 346 -22.26 -9.62 -14.24
CA GLN A 346 -23.12 -8.43 -14.27
C GLN A 346 -24.24 -8.46 -13.22
N GLY A 347 -24.49 -7.30 -12.61
CA GLY A 347 -25.84 -6.81 -12.33
C GLY A 347 -26.50 -7.28 -11.04
N SER A 348 -26.05 -6.80 -9.88
CA SER A 348 -26.86 -6.73 -8.67
C SER A 348 -26.23 -5.78 -7.64
N SER A 349 -27.05 -5.20 -6.76
CA SER A 349 -26.75 -4.26 -5.67
C SER A 349 -25.29 -4.19 -5.21
N ALA A 350 -24.77 -3.00 -4.90
CA ALA A 350 -23.39 -2.79 -4.40
C ALA A 350 -23.02 -3.62 -3.14
N THR A 351 -24.03 -4.12 -2.43
CA THR A 351 -23.87 -5.10 -1.34
C THR A 351 -23.61 -6.51 -1.86
N ASP A 352 -24.29 -6.93 -2.92
CA ASP A 352 -24.07 -8.20 -3.61
C ASP A 352 -22.78 -8.19 -4.44
N GLU A 353 -22.33 -7.03 -4.93
CA GLU A 353 -21.05 -6.90 -5.64
C GLU A 353 -19.86 -7.14 -4.67
N LEU A 354 -19.95 -6.63 -3.43
CA LEU A 354 -18.97 -6.90 -2.38
C LEU A 354 -19.14 -8.30 -1.77
N LEU A 355 -20.35 -8.82 -1.62
CA LEU A 355 -20.60 -10.18 -1.12
C LEU A 355 -20.30 -11.25 -2.17
N SER A 356 -20.43 -10.97 -3.46
CA SER A 356 -20.07 -11.89 -4.55
C SER A 356 -18.56 -12.01 -4.72
N GLN A 357 -17.80 -10.93 -4.47
CA GLN A 357 -16.34 -11.01 -4.24
C GLN A 357 -15.96 -11.97 -3.11
N PHE A 358 -16.88 -12.24 -2.17
CA PHE A 358 -16.71 -13.18 -1.05
C PHE A 358 -17.40 -14.53 -1.25
N LYS A 359 -18.29 -14.70 -2.24
CA LYS A 359 -19.01 -15.96 -2.47
C LYS A 359 -18.10 -17.09 -2.98
N VAL A 360 -16.87 -16.75 -3.39
CA VAL A 360 -15.79 -17.72 -3.69
C VAL A 360 -15.16 -18.31 -2.41
N ALA A 361 -15.46 -17.75 -1.24
CA ALA A 361 -15.23 -18.41 0.05
C ALA A 361 -16.59 -18.83 0.61
N ASN A 362 -16.92 -20.12 0.51
CA ASN A 362 -18.10 -20.73 1.12
C ASN A 362 -18.23 -20.32 2.59
N PHE A 363 -19.11 -19.36 2.88
CA PHE A 363 -19.55 -19.02 4.22
C PHE A 363 -21.01 -19.43 4.36
N THR A 364 -21.27 -20.73 4.20
CA THR A 364 -22.41 -21.35 4.86
C THR A 364 -22.07 -21.43 6.34
N MET A 365 -22.78 -20.64 7.14
CA MET A 365 -22.86 -20.81 8.59
C MET A 365 -23.55 -22.15 8.86
N ASP A 366 -22.79 -23.22 8.71
CA ASP A 366 -23.11 -24.52 9.28
C ASP A 366 -22.15 -24.73 10.46
N GLU A 367 -22.66 -25.30 11.54
CA GLU A 367 -22.01 -25.38 12.87
C GLU A 367 -20.92 -26.46 12.91
N SER A 368 -20.17 -26.59 11.81
CA SER A 368 -18.98 -27.40 11.67
C SER A 368 -18.01 -26.64 10.76
N THR A 369 -16.92 -26.16 11.35
CA THR A 369 -15.81 -25.52 10.64
C THR A 369 -15.40 -26.38 9.44
N PRO A 370 -15.54 -25.91 8.19
CA PRO A 370 -14.85 -26.54 7.09
C PRO A 370 -13.38 -26.15 7.24
N ASP A 371 -12.54 -27.13 7.55
CA ASP A 371 -11.08 -27.01 7.54
C ASP A 371 -10.65 -26.44 6.18
N LEU A 372 -10.42 -25.12 6.14
CA LEU A 372 -9.51 -24.54 5.18
C LEU A 372 -8.19 -25.24 5.45
N GLU A 373 -7.69 -26.03 4.50
CA GLU A 373 -6.35 -26.62 4.58
C GLU A 373 -5.34 -25.50 4.88
N GLU A 374 -5.02 -25.33 6.15
CA GLU A 374 -3.90 -24.52 6.61
C GLU A 374 -2.67 -25.20 6.04
N LYS A 375 -2.16 -24.68 4.91
CA LYS A 375 -0.85 -25.10 4.40
C LYS A 375 0.12 -25.04 5.58
N PRO A 376 0.83 -26.14 5.88
CA PRO A 376 1.67 -26.22 7.06
C PRO A 376 2.65 -25.05 7.02
N ILE A 377 2.59 -24.21 8.05
CA ILE A 377 3.46 -23.04 8.18
C ILE A 377 4.89 -23.57 8.34
N ARG A 378 5.61 -23.72 7.22
CA ARG A 378 7.00 -24.20 7.22
C ARG A 378 7.85 -23.29 8.10
N ASP A 379 8.81 -23.90 8.80
CA ASP A 379 9.73 -23.13 9.61
C ASP A 379 10.73 -22.39 8.72
N TRP A 380 11.25 -21.27 9.22
CA TRP A 380 12.24 -20.46 8.49
C TRP A 380 13.45 -21.30 8.07
N ASP A 381 13.72 -22.38 8.81
CA ASP A 381 14.79 -23.32 8.51
C ASP A 381 14.58 -24.10 7.20
N GLU A 382 13.33 -24.33 6.79
CA GLU A 382 12.99 -25.02 5.53
C GLU A 382 12.89 -24.05 4.35
N ILE A 383 12.56 -22.78 4.62
CA ILE A 383 12.33 -21.77 3.58
C ILE A 383 13.64 -21.20 3.04
N ILE A 384 14.66 -21.03 3.89
CA ILE A 384 15.94 -20.41 3.51
C ILE A 384 17.04 -21.48 3.55
N PRO A 385 17.58 -21.95 2.42
CA PRO A 385 18.62 -22.99 2.39
C PRO A 385 19.86 -22.64 3.24
N GLU A 386 20.44 -23.64 3.92
CA GLU A 386 21.63 -23.44 4.77
C GLU A 386 22.84 -22.90 3.98
N GLU A 387 22.99 -23.27 2.72
CA GLU A 387 24.08 -22.79 1.85
C GLU A 387 24.06 -21.26 1.68
N GLN A 388 22.88 -20.67 1.49
CA GLN A 388 22.73 -19.22 1.37
C GLN A 388 22.99 -18.51 2.70
N ARG A 389 22.62 -19.13 3.83
CA ARG A 389 22.93 -18.60 5.17
C ARG A 389 24.44 -18.58 5.40
N ARG A 390 25.14 -19.65 5.00
CA ARG A 390 26.59 -19.77 5.15
C ARG A 390 27.33 -18.76 4.27
N LYS A 391 26.91 -18.56 3.02
CA LYS A 391 27.46 -17.54 2.11
C LYS A 391 27.36 -16.12 2.72
N VAL A 392 26.19 -15.75 3.24
CA VAL A 392 26.00 -14.42 3.85
C VAL A 392 26.81 -14.27 5.15
N GLU A 393 26.93 -15.32 5.96
CA GLU A 393 27.75 -15.29 7.17
C GLU A 393 29.25 -15.17 6.85
N GLU A 394 29.73 -15.87 5.82
CA GLU A 394 31.09 -15.77 5.31
C GLU A 394 31.38 -14.37 4.75
N GLU A 395 30.44 -13.77 4.00
CA GLU A 395 30.55 -12.40 3.48
C GLU A 395 30.57 -11.36 4.62
N GLN A 396 29.73 -11.53 5.66
CA GLN A 396 29.74 -10.67 6.85
C GLN A 396 31.08 -10.76 7.59
N LYS A 397 31.60 -11.98 7.79
CA LYS A 397 32.92 -12.18 8.40
C LYS A 397 34.04 -11.57 7.58
N GLN A 398 33.98 -11.67 6.25
CA GLN A 398 34.93 -11.01 5.36
C GLN A 398 34.86 -9.50 5.48
N LYS A 399 33.66 -8.91 5.48
CA LYS A 399 33.47 -7.46 5.68
C LYS A 399 33.97 -6.99 7.04
N GLU A 400 33.71 -7.74 8.10
CA GLU A 400 34.22 -7.45 9.44
C GLU A 400 35.75 -7.56 9.46
N MET A 401 36.35 -8.56 8.80
CA MET A 401 37.80 -8.66 8.67
C MET A 401 38.39 -7.50 7.84
N GLU A 402 37.73 -7.07 6.77
CA GLU A 402 38.11 -5.91 5.96
C GLU A 402 38.02 -4.60 6.76
N ASP A 403 36.95 -4.39 7.51
CA ASP A 403 36.77 -3.23 8.38
C ASP A 403 37.78 -3.21 9.53
N ILE A 404 38.16 -4.38 10.06
CA ILE A 404 39.25 -4.52 11.05
C ILE A 404 40.62 -4.24 10.42
N TYR A 405 40.81 -4.60 9.15
CA TYR A 405 42.05 -4.39 8.42
C TYR A 405 42.22 -2.93 7.91
N MET A 406 41.12 -2.19 7.78
CA MET A 406 41.14 -0.76 7.47
C MET A 406 41.54 0.07 8.71
N LEU A 407 42.73 0.68 8.67
CA LEU A 407 43.24 1.54 9.76
C LEU A 407 42.25 2.67 10.14
N PRO A 408 42.27 3.16 11.39
CA PRO A 408 41.34 4.18 11.85
C PRO A 408 41.44 5.44 10.97
N ARG A 409 40.33 5.85 10.34
CA ARG A 409 40.24 7.11 9.60
C ARG A 409 40.71 8.24 10.53
N SER A 410 41.84 8.87 10.19
CA SER A 410 42.37 9.99 10.98
C SER A 410 41.33 11.12 10.96
N ARG A 411 40.87 11.51 12.15
CA ARG A 411 40.00 12.68 12.31
C ARG A 411 40.81 13.92 11.93
N SER A 412 40.63 14.42 10.71
CA SER A 412 41.16 15.73 10.30
C SER A 412 40.60 16.80 11.23
N LYS A 413 41.45 17.32 12.13
CA LYS A 413 41.15 18.50 12.96
C LYS A 413 40.99 19.69 12.02
N LYS A 414 39.76 20.23 11.92
CA LYS A 414 39.50 21.55 11.33
C LYS A 414 40.44 22.57 12.00
N ARG A 415 41.43 23.09 11.25
CA ARG A 415 42.22 24.26 11.63
C ARG A 415 41.29 25.46 11.72
N VAL A 416 40.97 25.90 12.94
CA VAL A 416 40.42 27.23 13.20
C VAL A 416 41.51 28.23 12.83
N ARG A 417 41.35 28.94 11.72
CA ARG A 417 42.14 30.13 11.41
C ARG A 417 41.61 31.27 12.28
N ARG A 418 42.37 31.66 13.32
CA ARG A 418 42.23 32.98 13.95
C ARG A 418 42.73 34.01 12.93
N CYS A 419 41.85 34.91 12.49
CA CYS A 419 42.27 36.17 11.87
C CYS A 419 42.75 37.11 12.96
N PHE A 420 43.83 37.83 12.65
CA PHE A 420 44.43 38.90 13.45
C PHE A 420 43.50 40.10 13.58
#